data_AF-A0A542Q0D6-F1
#
_entry.id   AF-A0A542Q0D6-F1
#
_cell.length_a   1.000
_cell.length_b   1.000
_cell.length_c   1.000
_cell.angle_alpha   90.00
_cell.angle_beta   90.00
_cell.angle_gamma   90.00
#
_symmetry.space_group_name_H-M   'P 1'
#
loop_
_entity.id
_entity.type
_entity.pdbx_description
1 polymer ?
#
loop_
_entity_poly.entity_id
_entity_poly.type
_entity_poly.pdbx_seq_one_letter_code
_entity_poly.pdbx_strand_id
1 'polypeptide(L)'
;MPMLDELMPWGTGPLRLGRPWVMAPDAASLKARWEAVVRAEGVGQDALFGCTRARTPRSAVSQLPGQSSGTPRFVREHGPCPAPVRVCHGAFDEQWLIADHRLIDVARPELWRVADERQLFVVEHGWVAQPAGPAVSICAVLPDGRSPAGRPGRIRPLYRRPGGREPNLAPGLLSALGSRYRREVDADEVLAWIVAAAEPSAAGCVVPLPADPRVWRSGVELGREMTRIQLRGARGGERPRLPGGRRPYVRAAVPARPGAIAYDAEEEVLSLGDGRISPVPAEAWDFHVAGVRLLELWFERRTAAAEPGTLEAIRPAVWPQEWTSELLELITVLALLGELRSRQDELKVEEEITDLPGVLPPPASARRPASVLDHHEEGPEGQFALV
;
A
#
# COMPACT_ATOMS: atom_id res chain seq x y z
N MET A 1 10.40 7.10 24.05
CA MET A 1 9.32 6.40 23.33
C MET A 1 9.92 5.49 22.28
N PRO A 2 9.40 4.28 22.10
CA PRO A 2 9.91 3.38 21.09
C PRO A 2 9.53 3.84 19.68
N MET A 3 10.48 3.70 18.76
CA MET A 3 10.25 3.95 17.34
C MET A 3 9.54 2.76 16.69
N LEU A 4 8.78 3.01 15.63
CA LEU A 4 8.15 1.94 14.85
C LEU A 4 9.18 0.95 14.29
N ASP A 5 10.40 1.40 13.99
CA ASP A 5 11.48 0.53 13.52
C ASP A 5 12.18 -0.27 14.63
N GLU A 6 11.90 0.04 15.88
CA GLU A 6 12.28 -0.77 17.03
C GLU A 6 11.20 -1.82 17.31
N LEU A 7 9.92 -1.44 17.24
CA LEU A 7 8.80 -2.36 17.44
C LEU A 7 8.63 -3.36 16.30
N MET A 8 8.73 -2.91 15.05
CA MET A 8 8.64 -3.71 13.82
C MET A 8 9.96 -3.67 13.04
N PRO A 9 10.98 -4.45 13.47
CA PRO A 9 12.37 -4.24 13.07
C PRO A 9 12.67 -4.47 11.59
N TRP A 10 12.01 -5.43 10.94
CA TRP A 10 12.18 -5.63 9.51
C TRP A 10 11.35 -4.62 8.72
N GLY A 11 12.02 -3.84 7.88
CA GLY A 11 11.36 -2.96 6.93
C GLY A 11 12.19 -2.77 5.67
N THR A 12 11.53 -2.49 4.56
CA THR A 12 12.17 -2.20 3.28
C THR A 12 11.84 -0.79 2.82
N GLY A 13 12.70 -0.23 1.96
CA GLY A 13 12.31 0.92 1.15
C GLY A 13 11.26 0.54 0.09
N PRO A 14 10.70 1.53 -0.62
CA PRO A 14 9.72 1.29 -1.67
C PRO A 14 10.26 0.43 -2.81
N LEU A 15 9.33 -0.13 -3.59
CA LEU A 15 9.62 -0.63 -4.93
C LEU A 15 10.05 0.54 -5.82
N ARG A 16 10.90 0.25 -6.80
CA ARG A 16 11.21 1.19 -7.88
C ARG A 16 10.88 0.48 -9.18
N LEU A 17 9.80 0.91 -9.83
CA LEU A 17 9.41 0.33 -11.12
C LEU A 17 10.44 0.69 -12.19
N GLY A 18 10.85 1.97 -12.23
CA GLY A 18 11.83 2.48 -13.20
C GLY A 18 11.23 2.76 -14.58
N ARG A 19 10.00 2.30 -14.84
CA ARG A 19 9.17 2.71 -15.97
C ARG A 19 7.70 2.84 -15.52
N PRO A 20 6.96 3.86 -15.97
CA PRO A 20 5.57 4.06 -15.53
C PRO A 20 4.60 3.05 -16.15
N TRP A 21 4.82 2.66 -17.41
CA TRP A 21 3.86 1.87 -18.19
C TRP A 21 3.45 0.52 -17.59
N VAL A 22 4.24 -0.05 -16.67
CA VAL A 22 4.01 -1.38 -16.04
C VAL A 22 2.96 -1.35 -14.94
N MET A 23 2.49 -0.16 -14.56
CA MET A 23 1.41 0.05 -13.59
C MET A 23 0.30 0.92 -14.21
N ALA A 24 -0.95 0.61 -13.88
CA ALA A 24 -2.10 1.35 -14.37
C ALA A 24 -3.33 1.14 -13.47
N PRO A 25 -4.30 2.07 -13.48
CA PRO A 25 -5.58 1.89 -12.80
C PRO A 25 -6.47 0.81 -13.44
N ASP A 26 -6.12 0.28 -14.62
CA ASP A 26 -6.84 -0.81 -15.28
C ASP A 26 -5.90 -1.87 -15.89
N ALA A 27 -6.29 -3.15 -15.75
CA ALA A 27 -5.48 -4.26 -16.23
C ALA A 27 -5.45 -4.39 -17.77
N ALA A 28 -6.49 -3.91 -18.46
CA ALA A 28 -6.59 -4.02 -19.92
C ALA A 28 -5.51 -3.18 -20.62
N SER A 29 -5.27 -1.96 -20.12
CA SER A 29 -4.20 -1.09 -20.61
C SER A 29 -2.82 -1.72 -20.41
N LEU A 30 -2.57 -2.40 -19.28
CA LEU A 30 -1.30 -3.11 -19.08
C LEU A 30 -1.07 -4.22 -20.09
N LYS A 31 -2.10 -5.01 -20.40
CA LYS A 31 -2.02 -6.06 -21.42
C LYS A 31 -1.76 -5.48 -22.80
N ALA A 32 -2.45 -4.40 -23.16
CA ALA A 32 -2.25 -3.72 -24.44
C ALA A 32 -0.85 -3.08 -24.54
N ARG A 33 -0.34 -2.48 -23.46
CA ARG A 33 1.03 -1.94 -23.38
C ARG A 33 2.06 -3.05 -23.56
N TRP A 34 1.90 -4.17 -22.85
CA TRP A 34 2.75 -5.34 -23.01
C TRP A 34 2.81 -5.82 -24.46
N GLU A 35 1.66 -5.98 -25.11
CA GLU A 35 1.59 -6.37 -26.52
C GLU A 35 2.33 -5.39 -27.43
N ALA A 36 2.21 -4.08 -27.18
CA ALA A 36 2.91 -3.06 -27.94
C ALA A 36 4.44 -3.17 -27.79
N VAL A 37 4.95 -3.44 -26.58
CA VAL A 37 6.40 -3.63 -26.36
C VAL A 37 6.91 -4.92 -26.99
N VAL A 38 6.17 -6.02 -26.82
CA VAL A 38 6.57 -7.34 -27.35
C VAL A 38 6.57 -7.37 -28.89
N ARG A 39 5.63 -6.65 -29.53
CA ARG A 39 5.61 -6.52 -31.00
C ARG A 39 6.70 -5.61 -31.56
N ALA A 40 7.30 -4.74 -30.74
CA ALA A 40 8.38 -3.89 -31.17
C ALA A 40 9.70 -4.67 -31.22
N GLU A 41 10.57 -4.32 -32.17
CA GLU A 41 11.86 -4.98 -32.35
C GLU A 41 13.03 -4.00 -32.24
N GLY A 42 14.19 -4.52 -31.82
CA GLY A 42 15.46 -3.79 -31.78
C GLY A 42 15.38 -2.47 -31.00
N VAL A 43 15.77 -1.38 -31.65
CA VAL A 43 15.81 -0.03 -31.04
C VAL A 43 14.43 0.46 -30.63
N GLY A 44 13.37 0.08 -31.37
CA GLY A 44 11.99 0.43 -31.01
C GLY A 44 11.54 -0.25 -29.72
N GLN A 45 11.94 -1.50 -29.51
CA GLN A 45 11.66 -2.22 -28.26
C GLN A 45 12.42 -1.59 -27.08
N ASP A 46 13.72 -1.30 -27.25
CA ASP A 46 14.54 -0.70 -26.19
C ASP A 46 13.97 0.66 -25.73
N ALA A 47 13.45 1.46 -26.67
CA ALA A 47 12.80 2.74 -26.39
C ALA A 47 11.46 2.56 -25.65
N LEU A 48 10.55 1.73 -26.16
CA LEU A 48 9.25 1.48 -25.51
C LEU A 48 9.40 0.82 -24.14
N PHE A 49 10.37 -0.09 -23.99
CA PHE A 49 10.65 -0.74 -22.71
C PHE A 49 10.98 0.27 -21.61
N GLY A 50 11.61 1.40 -21.95
CA GLY A 50 12.07 2.38 -20.99
C GLY A 50 13.31 1.87 -20.23
N CYS A 51 14.39 1.59 -20.97
CA CYS A 51 15.64 1.07 -20.41
C CYS A 51 16.20 1.98 -19.31
N THR A 52 16.60 1.37 -18.20
CA THR A 52 17.31 2.03 -17.10
C THR A 52 18.67 1.37 -16.90
N ARG A 53 19.51 1.96 -16.04
CA ARG A 53 20.75 1.30 -15.58
C ARG A 53 20.51 -0.05 -14.89
N ALA A 54 19.31 -0.28 -14.36
CA ALA A 54 19.01 -1.46 -13.55
C ALA A 54 18.29 -2.54 -14.35
N ARG A 55 17.51 -2.19 -15.38
CA ARG A 55 16.84 -3.15 -16.25
C ARG A 55 16.82 -2.69 -17.70
N THR A 56 17.05 -3.66 -18.56
CA THR A 56 16.93 -3.59 -20.03
C THR A 56 16.24 -4.87 -20.50
N PRO A 57 15.78 -4.96 -21.76
CA PRO A 57 15.26 -6.20 -22.31
C PRO A 57 16.23 -7.39 -22.22
N ARG A 58 17.54 -7.11 -22.05
CA ARG A 58 18.62 -8.10 -21.98
C ARG A 58 19.00 -8.47 -20.54
N SER A 59 18.32 -7.93 -19.53
CA SER A 59 18.57 -8.24 -18.13
C SER A 59 18.12 -9.66 -17.78
N ALA A 60 18.97 -10.41 -17.11
CA ALA A 60 18.67 -11.73 -16.59
C ALA A 60 18.44 -11.62 -15.08
N VAL A 61 17.26 -12.02 -14.61
CA VAL A 61 16.83 -11.93 -13.22
C VAL A 61 16.02 -13.18 -12.86
N SER A 62 16.03 -13.54 -11.58
CA SER A 62 15.15 -14.60 -11.08
C SER A 62 13.69 -14.20 -11.19
N GLN A 63 12.81 -15.20 -11.17
CA GLN A 63 11.38 -14.99 -11.06
C GLN A 63 11.04 -14.19 -9.78
N LEU A 64 9.98 -13.38 -9.85
CA LEU A 64 9.43 -12.82 -8.62
C LEU A 64 8.74 -13.92 -7.81
N PRO A 65 9.03 -14.04 -6.51
CA PRO A 65 8.40 -15.04 -5.66
C PRO A 65 6.86 -14.99 -5.75
N GLY A 66 6.24 -16.16 -5.92
CA GLY A 66 4.78 -16.29 -6.04
C GLY A 66 4.18 -15.79 -7.37
N GLN A 67 5.01 -15.37 -8.34
CA GLN A 67 4.55 -14.90 -9.65
C GLN A 67 4.87 -15.92 -10.75
N SER A 68 4.02 -15.99 -11.76
CA SER A 68 4.22 -16.89 -12.91
C SER A 68 4.90 -16.20 -14.10
N SER A 69 5.58 -15.08 -13.88
CA SER A 69 6.30 -14.35 -14.94
C SER A 69 7.53 -15.13 -15.41
N GLY A 70 7.90 -15.01 -16.68
CA GLY A 70 9.07 -15.69 -17.24
C GLY A 70 10.40 -15.17 -16.70
N THR A 71 11.41 -16.04 -16.68
CA THR A 71 12.82 -15.72 -16.34
C THR A 71 13.76 -15.53 -17.54
N PRO A 72 13.48 -16.05 -18.76
CA PRO A 72 14.28 -15.69 -19.93
C PRO A 72 14.25 -14.19 -20.15
N ARG A 73 15.37 -13.62 -20.62
CA ARG A 73 15.50 -12.21 -20.97
C ARG A 73 14.30 -11.73 -21.80
N PHE A 74 13.76 -10.58 -21.42
CA PHE A 74 12.58 -10.00 -22.04
C PHE A 74 12.71 -9.77 -23.55
N VAL A 75 13.93 -9.58 -24.08
CA VAL A 75 14.18 -9.50 -25.54
C VAL A 75 13.75 -10.77 -26.30
N ARG A 76 13.60 -11.91 -25.62
CA ARG A 76 13.09 -13.17 -26.18
C ARG A 76 11.60 -13.39 -25.88
N GLU A 77 10.94 -12.42 -25.27
CA GLU A 77 9.53 -12.51 -24.90
C GLU A 77 8.65 -12.38 -26.14
N HIS A 78 7.73 -13.33 -26.30
CA HIS A 78 6.73 -13.35 -27.38
C HIS A 78 5.36 -13.79 -26.84
N GLY A 79 5.28 -14.10 -25.55
CA GLY A 79 4.09 -14.62 -24.90
C GLY A 79 3.09 -13.53 -24.51
N PRO A 80 1.89 -13.95 -24.07
CA PRO A 80 0.90 -13.02 -23.54
C PRO A 80 1.42 -12.35 -22.27
N CYS A 81 0.85 -11.18 -21.96
CA CYS A 81 1.11 -10.50 -20.69
C CYS A 81 0.77 -11.44 -19.52
N PRO A 82 1.68 -11.65 -18.55
CA PRO A 82 1.30 -12.32 -17.31
C PRO A 82 0.16 -11.57 -16.65
N ALA A 83 -0.72 -12.27 -15.94
CA ALA A 83 -1.88 -11.65 -15.31
C ALA A 83 -1.43 -10.51 -14.39
N PRO A 84 -1.84 -9.24 -14.65
CA PRO A 84 -1.52 -8.16 -13.74
C PRO A 84 -2.11 -8.42 -12.36
N VAL A 85 -1.38 -8.05 -11.31
CA VAL A 85 -1.80 -8.24 -9.92
C VAL A 85 -2.17 -6.90 -9.29
N ARG A 86 -3.06 -6.94 -8.29
CA ARG A 86 -3.40 -5.76 -7.50
C ARG A 86 -2.28 -5.43 -6.51
N VAL A 87 -1.92 -4.16 -6.46
CA VAL A 87 -0.94 -3.60 -5.52
C VAL A 87 -1.46 -2.29 -4.95
N CYS A 88 -1.01 -1.92 -3.75
CA CYS A 88 -1.31 -0.63 -3.15
C CYS A 88 -0.31 0.41 -3.67
N HIS A 89 -0.78 1.38 -4.46
CA HIS A 89 -0.01 2.47 -5.04
C HIS A 89 -0.04 3.70 -4.12
N GLY A 90 0.89 3.75 -3.17
CA GLY A 90 0.80 4.69 -2.05
C GLY A 90 -0.42 4.45 -1.17
N ALA A 91 -0.92 5.49 -0.49
CA ALA A 91 -2.02 5.33 0.45
C ALA A 91 -3.38 5.23 -0.27
N PHE A 92 -4.16 4.20 0.04
CA PHE A 92 -5.58 4.07 -0.31
C PHE A 92 -5.93 3.98 -1.81
N ASP A 93 -4.96 3.82 -2.70
CA ASP A 93 -5.18 3.62 -4.13
C ASP A 93 -4.64 2.26 -4.53
N GLU A 94 -5.53 1.34 -4.87
CA GLU A 94 -5.12 0.05 -5.42
C GLU A 94 -5.10 0.13 -6.94
N GLN A 95 -4.00 -0.32 -7.54
CA GLN A 95 -3.79 -0.34 -8.98
C GLN A 95 -3.32 -1.71 -9.44
N TRP A 96 -3.20 -1.87 -10.75
CA TRP A 96 -2.68 -3.09 -11.36
C TRP A 96 -1.19 -2.92 -11.67
N LEU A 97 -0.42 -4.00 -11.49
CA LEU A 97 1.00 -4.07 -11.80
C LEU A 97 1.29 -5.33 -12.61
N ILE A 98 2.09 -5.20 -13.66
CA ILE A 98 2.72 -6.36 -14.30
C ILE A 98 3.85 -6.83 -13.38
N ALA A 99 3.58 -7.85 -12.58
CA ALA A 99 4.52 -8.40 -11.59
C ALA A 99 5.59 -9.28 -12.25
N ASP A 100 6.44 -8.66 -13.06
CA ASP A 100 7.55 -9.30 -13.74
C ASP A 100 8.87 -8.66 -13.30
N HIS A 101 9.80 -9.46 -12.76
CA HIS A 101 11.07 -8.94 -12.24
C HIS A 101 11.91 -8.24 -13.31
N ARG A 102 11.79 -8.66 -14.57
CA ARG A 102 12.51 -8.10 -15.72
C ARG A 102 12.10 -6.64 -15.93
N LEU A 103 10.89 -6.28 -15.51
CA LEU A 103 10.29 -4.96 -15.68
C LEU A 103 10.47 -4.01 -14.49
N ILE A 104 10.96 -4.50 -13.34
CA ILE A 104 11.00 -3.74 -12.09
C ILE A 104 12.45 -3.52 -11.62
N ASP A 105 12.86 -2.26 -11.60
CA ASP A 105 14.21 -1.82 -11.21
C ASP A 105 14.66 -2.26 -9.81
N VAL A 106 13.77 -2.15 -8.83
CA VAL A 106 13.97 -2.60 -7.44
C VAL A 106 12.68 -3.26 -6.98
N ALA A 107 12.63 -4.59 -7.07
CA ALA A 107 11.38 -5.33 -6.89
C ALA A 107 11.10 -5.77 -5.46
N ARG A 108 12.09 -5.73 -4.55
CA ARG A 108 11.97 -6.23 -3.17
C ARG A 108 11.42 -7.68 -3.10
N PRO A 109 12.07 -8.69 -3.73
CA PRO A 109 11.59 -10.07 -3.73
C PRO A 109 11.19 -10.62 -2.34
N GLU A 110 11.87 -10.15 -1.29
CA GLU A 110 11.56 -10.44 0.10
C GLU A 110 10.13 -10.09 0.54
N LEU A 111 9.52 -9.03 -0.02
CA LEU A 111 8.12 -8.69 0.25
C LEU A 111 7.16 -9.63 -0.48
N TRP A 112 7.51 -10.02 -1.71
CA TRP A 112 6.71 -10.95 -2.52
C TRP A 112 6.67 -12.35 -1.89
N ARG A 113 7.77 -12.81 -1.29
CA ARG A 113 7.82 -14.12 -0.59
C ARG A 113 6.79 -14.23 0.52
N VAL A 114 6.56 -13.14 1.25
CA VAL A 114 5.63 -13.12 2.39
C VAL A 114 4.25 -12.58 2.03
N ALA A 115 4.02 -12.23 0.76
CA ALA A 115 2.73 -11.71 0.30
C ALA A 115 1.75 -12.87 0.07
N ASP A 116 0.93 -13.17 1.07
CA ASP A 116 -0.04 -14.26 1.01
C ASP A 116 -1.40 -13.90 1.65
N GLU A 117 -2.28 -14.90 1.73
CA GLU A 117 -3.44 -15.10 2.61
C GLU A 117 -3.55 -14.34 3.93
N ARG A 118 -2.45 -14.31 4.67
CA ARG A 118 -2.40 -13.92 6.08
C ARG A 118 -1.67 -12.60 6.28
N GLN A 119 -0.98 -12.13 5.25
CA GLN A 119 -0.11 -11.00 5.40
C GLN A 119 -0.83 -9.65 5.44
N LEU A 120 -0.36 -8.78 6.32
CA LEU A 120 -0.66 -7.36 6.32
C LEU A 120 0.64 -6.58 6.18
N PHE A 121 0.59 -5.47 5.47
CA PHE A 121 1.73 -4.56 5.33
C PHE A 121 1.39 -3.23 6.00
N VAL A 122 2.28 -2.79 6.90
CA VAL A 122 2.28 -1.45 7.46
C VAL A 122 3.14 -0.57 6.55
N VAL A 123 2.55 0.48 6.00
CA VAL A 123 3.24 1.50 5.22
C VAL A 123 3.45 2.70 6.12
N GLU A 124 4.68 2.89 6.56
CA GLU A 124 5.14 4.06 7.31
C GLU A 124 5.32 5.23 6.34
N HIS A 125 4.57 6.31 6.54
CA HIS A 125 4.63 7.46 5.63
C HIS A 125 5.86 8.33 5.92
N GLY A 126 6.50 8.82 4.85
CA GLY A 126 7.65 9.70 4.98
C GLY A 126 7.28 11.03 5.65
N TRP A 127 8.10 11.48 6.59
CA TRP A 127 7.85 12.73 7.33
C TRP A 127 7.85 13.96 6.43
N VAL A 128 6.86 14.83 6.63
CA VAL A 128 6.72 16.18 6.07
C VAL A 128 6.50 17.19 7.20
N ALA A 129 6.85 18.46 6.98
CA ALA A 129 6.85 19.48 8.04
C ALA A 129 5.46 19.76 8.65
N GLN A 130 4.39 19.57 7.88
CA GLN A 130 3.00 19.68 8.34
C GLN A 130 2.31 18.35 8.03
N PRO A 131 2.56 17.31 8.83
CA PRO A 131 1.96 16.01 8.57
C PRO A 131 0.47 16.12 8.86
N ALA A 132 -0.34 15.92 7.82
CA ALA A 132 -1.78 15.70 7.93
C ALA A 132 -2.08 14.26 7.53
N GLY A 133 -2.96 13.59 8.29
CA GLY A 133 -3.28 12.19 8.06
C GLY A 133 -2.68 11.23 9.09
N PRO A 134 -2.92 9.92 8.89
CA PRO A 134 -2.33 8.89 9.72
C PRO A 134 -0.82 8.78 9.49
N ALA A 135 -0.08 8.39 10.53
CA ALA A 135 1.37 8.11 10.44
C ALA A 135 1.67 6.85 9.61
N VAL A 136 0.76 5.87 9.67
CA VAL A 136 0.86 4.59 8.96
C VAL A 136 -0.44 4.25 8.22
N SER A 137 -0.34 3.50 7.14
CA SER A 137 -1.48 2.87 6.48
C SER A 137 -1.31 1.36 6.42
N ILE A 138 -2.43 0.62 6.40
CA ILE A 138 -2.46 -0.83 6.32
C ILE A 138 -3.02 -1.28 4.99
N CYS A 139 -2.42 -2.30 4.39
CA CYS A 139 -2.96 -2.95 3.20
C CYS A 139 -2.73 -4.47 3.24
N ALA A 140 -3.65 -5.22 2.64
CA ALA A 140 -3.54 -6.67 2.48
C ALA A 140 -2.84 -7.06 1.16
N VAL A 141 -2.90 -6.20 0.14
CA VAL A 141 -2.15 -6.35 -1.10
C VAL A 141 -0.75 -5.76 -0.95
N LEU A 142 0.21 -6.22 -1.76
CA LEU A 142 1.59 -5.73 -1.71
C LEU A 142 1.63 -4.21 -1.97
N PRO A 143 2.20 -3.39 -1.06
CA PRO A 143 2.40 -1.97 -1.31
C PRO A 143 3.65 -1.72 -2.14
N ASP A 144 3.60 -0.72 -3.00
CA ASP A 144 4.80 -0.21 -3.68
C ASP A 144 5.62 0.75 -2.79
N GLY A 145 5.03 1.24 -1.70
CA GLY A 145 5.63 2.17 -0.75
C GLY A 145 5.77 3.60 -1.27
N ARG A 146 5.05 3.97 -2.34
CA ARG A 146 5.12 5.31 -2.93
C ARG A 146 4.50 6.33 -1.98
N SER A 147 5.28 7.34 -1.64
CA SER A 147 4.77 8.47 -0.86
C SER A 147 4.09 9.49 -1.77
N PRO A 148 2.87 9.96 -1.43
CA PRO A 148 2.22 11.07 -2.11
C PRO A 148 3.10 12.32 -2.20
N ALA A 149 3.85 12.62 -1.13
CA ALA A 149 4.71 13.80 -1.03
C ALA A 149 6.14 13.59 -1.55
N GLY A 150 6.41 12.49 -2.26
CA GLY A 150 7.72 12.17 -2.84
C GLY A 150 8.81 11.76 -1.83
N ARG A 151 8.60 11.93 -0.53
CA ARG A 151 9.53 11.47 0.52
C ARG A 151 9.32 9.98 0.82
N PRO A 152 10.28 9.09 0.52
CA PRO A 152 10.06 7.66 0.61
C PRO A 152 9.82 7.22 2.05
N GLY A 153 8.78 6.41 2.24
CA GLY A 153 8.44 5.78 3.51
C GLY A 153 9.18 4.46 3.76
N ARG A 154 8.58 3.61 4.60
CA ARG A 154 9.01 2.21 4.80
C ARG A 154 7.82 1.27 4.68
N ILE A 155 8.07 0.09 4.13
CA ILE A 155 7.13 -1.03 4.12
C ILE A 155 7.56 -2.00 5.20
N ARG A 156 6.66 -2.33 6.13
CA ARG A 156 6.88 -3.25 7.25
C ARG A 156 5.86 -4.38 7.20
N PRO A 157 6.25 -5.55 6.66
CA PRO A 157 5.51 -6.81 6.78
C PRO A 157 5.06 -7.08 8.23
N LEU A 158 3.82 -7.52 8.48
CA LEU A 158 3.41 -7.97 9.81
C LEU A 158 4.03 -9.32 10.16
N TYR A 159 4.17 -10.22 9.20
CA TYR A 159 4.80 -11.53 9.37
C TYR A 159 6.08 -11.64 8.53
N ARG A 160 7.10 -12.30 9.11
CA ARG A 160 8.41 -12.54 8.46
C ARG A 160 8.42 -13.83 7.64
N ARG A 161 7.45 -14.71 7.83
CA ARG A 161 7.27 -15.95 7.08
C ARG A 161 5.84 -16.07 6.53
N PRO A 162 5.67 -16.79 5.41
CA PRO A 162 4.35 -17.15 4.91
C PRO A 162 3.53 -17.95 5.93
N GLY A 163 2.22 -17.86 5.80
CA GLY A 163 1.22 -18.49 6.65
C GLY A 163 0.89 -17.70 7.91
N GLY A 164 1.27 -16.42 7.99
CA GLY A 164 1.10 -15.62 9.20
C GLY A 164 2.03 -16.06 10.33
N ARG A 165 3.25 -16.49 9.98
CA ARG A 165 4.21 -17.05 10.93
C ARG A 165 5.32 -16.05 11.23
N GLU A 166 5.85 -16.14 12.45
CA GLU A 166 6.90 -15.26 12.97
C GLU A 166 6.56 -13.76 12.78
N PRO A 167 5.74 -13.17 13.67
CA PRO A 167 5.48 -11.75 13.65
C PRO A 167 6.77 -10.93 13.55
N ASN A 168 6.77 -9.92 12.71
CA ASN A 168 7.81 -8.91 12.60
C ASN A 168 7.67 -7.93 13.77
N LEU A 169 7.91 -8.43 14.97
CA LEU A 169 7.93 -7.67 16.20
C LEU A 169 9.28 -7.85 16.89
N ALA A 170 9.69 -6.88 17.71
CA ALA A 170 10.87 -7.01 18.55
C ALA A 170 10.77 -8.31 19.37
N PRO A 171 11.81 -9.18 19.35
CA PRO A 171 11.82 -10.40 20.14
C PRO A 171 11.54 -10.11 21.62
N GLY A 172 10.59 -10.82 22.22
CA GLY A 172 10.18 -10.62 23.62
C GLY A 172 9.11 -9.53 23.84
N LEU A 173 8.76 -8.73 22.82
CA LEU A 173 7.78 -7.65 22.96
C LEU A 173 6.41 -8.16 23.43
N LEU A 174 5.86 -9.19 22.77
CA LEU A 174 4.57 -9.77 23.13
C LEU A 174 4.56 -10.28 24.57
N SER A 175 5.64 -10.95 25.00
CA SER A 175 5.78 -11.44 26.38
C SER A 175 5.89 -10.31 27.40
N ALA A 176 6.60 -9.23 27.07
CA ALA A 176 6.77 -8.08 27.95
C ALA A 176 5.44 -7.33 28.14
N LEU A 177 4.73 -7.06 27.04
CA LEU A 177 3.39 -6.45 27.08
C LEU A 177 2.39 -7.36 27.80
N GLY A 178 2.41 -8.66 27.52
CA GLY A 178 1.50 -9.60 28.16
C GLY A 178 1.71 -9.72 29.67
N SER A 179 2.97 -9.73 30.12
CA SER A 179 3.29 -9.68 31.55
C SER A 179 2.81 -8.38 32.19
N ARG A 180 3.00 -7.24 31.51
CA ARG A 180 2.63 -5.91 32.01
C ARG A 180 1.13 -5.72 32.12
N TYR A 181 0.37 -6.22 31.15
CA TYR A 181 -1.09 -6.13 31.11
C TYR A 181 -1.80 -7.34 31.77
N ARG A 182 -1.03 -8.33 32.23
CA ARG A 182 -1.50 -9.58 32.85
C ARG A 182 -2.52 -10.32 31.97
N ARG A 183 -2.25 -10.36 30.67
CA ARG A 183 -3.05 -11.05 29.66
C ARG A 183 -2.16 -11.45 28.49
N GLU A 184 -2.62 -12.38 27.67
CA GLU A 184 -1.97 -12.64 26.39
C GLU A 184 -2.12 -11.42 25.46
N VAL A 185 -1.06 -11.08 24.73
CA VAL A 185 -1.04 -10.02 23.71
C VAL A 185 -0.53 -10.65 22.43
N ASP A 186 -1.30 -10.51 21.34
CA ASP A 186 -0.94 -11.04 20.03
C ASP A 186 -0.40 -9.95 19.08
N ALA A 187 0.04 -10.38 17.89
CA ALA A 187 0.62 -9.47 16.90
C ALA A 187 -0.41 -8.51 16.28
N ASP A 188 -1.66 -8.94 16.13
CA ASP A 188 -2.75 -8.13 15.58
C ASP A 188 -3.15 -7.02 16.57
N GLU A 189 -3.04 -7.25 17.88
CA GLU A 189 -3.21 -6.23 18.90
C GLU A 189 -2.10 -5.17 18.87
N VAL A 190 -0.84 -5.59 18.71
CA VAL A 190 0.26 -4.63 18.56
C VAL A 190 0.10 -3.83 17.26
N LEU A 191 -0.30 -4.48 16.16
CA LEU A 191 -0.62 -3.79 14.91
C LEU A 191 -1.74 -2.76 15.11
N ALA A 192 -2.85 -3.16 15.74
CA ALA A 192 -3.97 -2.28 15.99
C ALA A 192 -3.53 -1.06 16.82
N TRP A 193 -2.77 -1.29 17.90
CA TRP A 193 -2.22 -0.19 18.69
C TRP A 193 -1.35 0.76 17.84
N ILE A 194 -0.45 0.23 17.01
CA ILE A 194 0.38 1.02 16.08
C ILE A 194 -0.49 1.87 15.15
N VAL A 195 -1.56 1.30 14.58
CA VAL A 195 -2.46 2.03 13.67
C VAL A 195 -3.17 3.19 14.36
N ALA A 196 -3.59 3.01 15.61
CA ALA A 196 -4.31 4.03 16.36
C ALA A 196 -3.41 5.13 16.92
N ALA A 197 -2.22 4.77 17.40
CA ALA A 197 -1.40 5.62 18.25
C ALA A 197 -0.07 6.08 17.64
N ALA A 198 0.33 5.57 16.46
CA ALA A 198 1.58 6.01 15.85
C ALA A 198 1.54 7.48 15.45
N GLU A 199 2.62 8.20 15.77
CA GLU A 199 2.79 9.62 15.50
C GLU A 199 3.97 9.85 14.55
N PRO A 200 3.82 10.73 13.53
CA PRO A 200 4.92 11.00 12.61
C PRO A 200 5.98 11.89 13.27
N SER A 201 7.26 11.49 13.19
CA SER A 201 8.38 12.33 13.62
C SER A 201 9.47 12.41 12.53
N ALA A 202 10.35 13.40 12.63
CA ALA A 202 11.46 13.57 11.69
C ALA A 202 12.42 12.36 11.64
N ALA A 203 12.48 11.57 12.72
CA ALA A 203 13.33 10.38 12.83
C ALA A 203 12.62 9.08 12.35
N GLY A 204 11.33 9.13 12.05
CA GLY A 204 10.45 7.98 11.83
C GLY A 204 9.22 8.03 12.72
N CYS A 205 8.28 7.09 12.57
CA CYS A 205 7.09 7.08 13.41
C CYS A 205 7.44 6.68 14.85
N VAL A 206 6.93 7.42 15.81
CA VAL A 206 6.99 7.11 17.23
C VAL A 206 5.72 6.35 17.61
N VAL A 207 5.82 5.37 18.49
CA VAL A 207 4.65 4.61 18.97
C VAL A 207 4.62 4.65 20.49
N PRO A 208 3.85 5.56 21.11
CA PRO A 208 3.71 5.58 22.58
C PRO A 208 3.11 4.25 23.05
N LEU A 209 3.74 3.58 24.02
CA LEU A 209 3.20 2.36 24.63
C LEU A 209 2.64 2.73 26.02
N PRO A 210 1.34 2.52 26.29
CA PRO A 210 0.72 2.99 27.51
C PRO A 210 0.99 2.04 28.68
N ALA A 211 1.26 2.62 29.85
CA ALA A 211 1.38 1.89 31.10
C ALA A 211 0.03 1.36 31.60
N ASP A 212 -1.08 2.05 31.31
CA ASP A 212 -2.43 1.65 31.69
C ASP A 212 -3.02 0.61 30.70
N PRO A 213 -3.38 -0.62 31.16
CA PRO A 213 -4.05 -1.62 30.34
C PRO A 213 -5.39 -1.15 29.73
N ARG A 214 -6.07 -0.16 30.34
CA ARG A 214 -7.33 0.39 29.82
C ARG A 214 -7.10 1.24 28.59
N VAL A 215 -6.08 2.10 28.61
CA VAL A 215 -5.67 2.90 27.45
C VAL A 215 -5.25 1.97 26.31
N TRP A 216 -4.41 0.96 26.60
CA TRP A 216 -4.04 -0.07 25.63
C TRP A 216 -5.26 -0.70 24.96
N ARG A 217 -6.23 -1.18 25.74
CA ARG A 217 -7.45 -1.82 25.20
C ARG A 217 -8.25 -0.86 24.32
N SER A 218 -8.48 0.37 24.77
CA SER A 218 -9.22 1.37 23.98
C SER A 218 -8.54 1.68 22.65
N GLY A 219 -7.21 1.83 22.65
CA GLY A 219 -6.46 2.06 21.41
C GLY A 219 -6.40 0.82 20.50
N VAL A 220 -6.32 -0.39 21.06
CA VAL A 220 -6.43 -1.64 20.28
C VAL A 220 -7.81 -1.76 19.62
N GLU A 221 -8.90 -1.44 20.33
CA GLU A 221 -10.25 -1.45 19.77
C GLU A 221 -10.39 -0.43 18.62
N LEU A 222 -9.89 0.79 18.82
CA LEU A 222 -9.88 1.82 17.78
C LEU A 222 -9.04 1.39 16.56
N GLY A 223 -7.85 0.86 16.80
CA GLY A 223 -6.92 0.40 15.78
C GLY A 223 -7.43 -0.78 14.97
N ARG A 224 -8.17 -1.70 15.60
CA ARG A 224 -8.86 -2.80 14.91
C ARG A 224 -9.93 -2.26 13.97
N GLU A 225 -10.71 -1.28 14.41
CA GLU A 225 -11.73 -0.66 13.57
C GLU A 225 -11.11 0.10 12.39
N MET A 226 -10.07 0.91 12.65
CA MET A 226 -9.32 1.58 11.59
C MET A 226 -8.76 0.55 10.60
N THR A 227 -8.10 -0.51 11.09
CA THR A 227 -7.55 -1.58 10.23
C THR A 227 -8.66 -2.21 9.38
N ARG A 228 -9.79 -2.58 9.97
CA ARG A 228 -10.95 -3.14 9.24
C ARG A 228 -11.42 -2.22 8.11
N ILE A 229 -11.47 -0.90 8.35
CA ILE A 229 -11.83 0.10 7.34
C ILE A 229 -10.79 0.13 6.20
N GLN A 230 -9.49 0.16 6.53
CA GLN A 230 -8.40 0.18 5.54
C GLN A 230 -8.34 -1.09 4.69
N LEU A 231 -8.76 -2.25 5.23
CA LEU A 231 -8.78 -3.53 4.52
C LEU A 231 -9.92 -3.68 3.50
N ARG A 232 -10.96 -2.84 3.55
CA ARG A 232 -12.03 -2.81 2.54
C ARG A 232 -12.69 -4.17 2.27
N GLY A 233 -12.88 -4.98 3.30
CA GLY A 233 -13.44 -6.33 3.18
C GLY A 233 -12.50 -7.37 2.57
N ALA A 234 -11.21 -7.06 2.42
CA ALA A 234 -10.19 -8.09 2.18
C ALA A 234 -10.24 -9.17 3.28
N ARG A 235 -9.74 -10.36 2.97
CA ARG A 235 -9.73 -11.53 3.87
C ARG A 235 -11.13 -12.03 4.28
N GLY A 236 -12.12 -11.86 3.39
CA GLY A 236 -13.50 -12.27 3.68
C GLY A 236 -14.22 -11.38 4.67
N GLY A 237 -13.66 -10.20 4.99
CA GLY A 237 -14.30 -9.21 5.82
C GLY A 237 -15.44 -8.48 5.10
N GLU A 238 -16.27 -7.79 5.88
CA GLU A 238 -17.32 -6.95 5.31
C GLU A 238 -16.75 -5.63 4.79
N ARG A 239 -17.18 -5.23 3.59
CA ARG A 239 -16.85 -3.90 3.07
C ARG A 239 -17.46 -2.81 3.96
N PRO A 240 -16.68 -1.79 4.36
CA PRO A 240 -17.20 -0.68 5.14
C PRO A 240 -18.35 0.03 4.44
N ARG A 241 -19.30 0.54 5.24
CA ARG A 241 -20.46 1.30 4.76
C ARG A 241 -20.65 2.49 5.68
N LEU A 242 -20.96 3.65 5.12
CA LEU A 242 -21.31 4.82 5.93
C LEU A 242 -22.64 4.57 6.67
N PRO A 243 -22.73 4.94 7.96
CA PRO A 243 -23.95 4.81 8.73
C PRO A 243 -25.04 5.79 8.27
N GLY A 244 -26.27 5.61 8.77
CA GLY A 244 -27.33 6.62 8.66
C GLY A 244 -27.81 6.94 7.25
N GLY A 245 -27.64 6.04 6.28
CA GLY A 245 -28.10 6.26 4.89
C GLY A 245 -27.24 7.24 4.09
N ARG A 246 -26.09 7.66 4.62
CA ARG A 246 -25.15 8.61 3.98
C ARG A 246 -24.24 7.98 2.93
N ARG A 247 -24.64 6.85 2.36
CA ARG A 247 -23.85 6.19 1.32
C ARG A 247 -23.66 7.15 0.13
N PRO A 248 -22.44 7.30 -0.43
CA PRO A 248 -22.24 8.16 -1.58
C PRO A 248 -22.91 7.53 -2.81
N TYR A 249 -23.63 8.34 -3.60
CA TYR A 249 -24.30 7.89 -4.82
C TYR A 249 -23.99 8.82 -5.99
N VAL A 250 -24.00 8.26 -7.19
CA VAL A 250 -23.88 9.01 -8.45
C VAL A 250 -25.20 9.74 -8.70
N ARG A 251 -25.18 11.06 -8.57
CA ARG A 251 -26.32 11.96 -8.87
C ARG A 251 -26.36 12.38 -10.33
N ALA A 252 -25.19 12.52 -10.93
CA ALA A 252 -25.02 12.70 -12.38
C ALA A 252 -23.86 11.82 -12.84
N ALA A 253 -24.07 11.10 -13.96
CA ALA A 253 -23.08 10.16 -14.48
C ALA A 253 -21.74 10.86 -14.75
N VAL A 254 -20.63 10.20 -14.39
CA VAL A 254 -19.30 10.70 -14.71
C VAL A 254 -19.13 10.65 -16.23
N PRO A 255 -18.77 11.77 -16.90
CA PRO A 255 -18.58 11.80 -18.34
C PRO A 255 -17.42 10.88 -18.75
N ALA A 256 -17.37 10.48 -20.01
CA ALA A 256 -16.34 9.58 -20.54
C ALA A 256 -14.90 10.10 -20.30
N ARG A 257 -14.73 11.44 -20.27
CA ARG A 257 -13.47 12.10 -19.93
C ARG A 257 -13.78 13.25 -18.98
N PRO A 258 -13.80 13.00 -17.65
CA PRO A 258 -14.07 14.05 -16.69
C PRO A 258 -12.97 15.12 -16.71
N GLY A 259 -13.39 16.37 -16.51
CA GLY A 259 -12.52 17.54 -16.43
C GLY A 259 -11.84 17.62 -15.07
N ALA A 260 -11.97 18.75 -14.37
CA ALA A 260 -11.43 18.89 -13.02
C ALA A 260 -12.33 18.20 -11.98
N ILE A 261 -11.71 17.84 -10.85
CA ILE A 261 -12.42 17.44 -9.63
C ILE A 261 -12.63 18.68 -8.75
N ALA A 262 -13.81 18.83 -8.17
CA ALA A 262 -14.15 19.93 -7.27
C ALA A 262 -15.12 19.45 -6.18
N TYR A 263 -15.14 20.14 -5.05
CA TYR A 263 -16.02 19.81 -3.93
C TYR A 263 -16.81 21.03 -3.47
N ASP A 264 -18.11 20.83 -3.29
CA ASP A 264 -19.03 21.78 -2.68
C ASP A 264 -19.35 21.30 -1.26
N ALA A 265 -18.93 22.08 -0.27
CA ALA A 265 -19.09 21.74 1.14
C ALA A 265 -20.51 21.99 1.67
N GLU A 266 -21.28 22.89 1.05
CA GLU A 266 -22.65 23.19 1.47
C GLU A 266 -23.58 22.07 1.02
N GLU A 267 -23.39 21.57 -0.20
CA GLU A 267 -24.21 20.51 -0.79
C GLU A 267 -23.65 19.10 -0.56
N GLU A 268 -22.44 18.98 0.00
CA GLU A 268 -21.67 17.74 0.13
C GLU A 268 -21.54 17.01 -1.24
N VAL A 269 -21.21 17.77 -2.29
CA VAL A 269 -21.14 17.26 -3.67
C VAL A 269 -19.70 17.24 -4.15
N LEU A 270 -19.24 16.05 -4.57
CA LEU A 270 -18.03 15.89 -5.36
C LEU A 270 -18.38 15.94 -6.86
N SER A 271 -17.84 16.93 -7.56
CA SER A 271 -18.00 17.12 -9.00
C SER A 271 -16.79 16.60 -9.77
N LEU A 272 -17.04 15.88 -10.87
CA LEU A 272 -16.02 15.37 -11.79
C LEU A 272 -16.39 15.85 -13.21
N GLY A 273 -16.05 17.12 -13.52
CA GLY A 273 -16.69 17.84 -14.63
C GLY A 273 -18.21 17.93 -14.42
N ASP A 274 -18.97 17.40 -15.37
CA ASP A 274 -20.45 17.35 -15.29
C ASP A 274 -20.99 16.22 -14.39
N GLY A 275 -20.13 15.27 -14.00
CA GLY A 275 -20.49 14.17 -13.10
C GLY A 275 -20.62 14.65 -11.66
N ARG A 276 -21.54 14.07 -10.89
CA ARG A 276 -21.80 14.46 -9.49
C ARG A 276 -21.98 13.24 -8.60
N ILE A 277 -21.32 13.25 -7.45
CA ILE A 277 -21.46 12.26 -6.38
C ILE A 277 -21.88 12.96 -5.10
N SER A 278 -22.92 12.48 -4.43
CA SER A 278 -23.41 13.02 -3.16
C SER A 278 -24.27 12.01 -2.39
N PRO A 279 -24.24 12.01 -1.04
CA PRO A 279 -23.42 12.90 -0.20
C PRO A 279 -21.95 12.44 -0.14
N VAL A 280 -21.03 13.40 -0.02
CA VAL A 280 -19.60 13.20 0.23
C VAL A 280 -19.25 13.99 1.49
N PRO A 281 -19.03 13.34 2.65
CA PRO A 281 -18.65 14.05 3.87
C PRO A 281 -17.36 14.85 3.69
N ALA A 282 -17.27 16.01 4.34
CA ALA A 282 -16.11 16.90 4.24
C ALA A 282 -14.83 16.18 4.70
N GLU A 283 -14.94 15.27 5.67
CA GLU A 283 -13.84 14.47 6.18
C GLU A 283 -13.18 13.59 5.11
N ALA A 284 -13.95 13.12 4.10
CA ALA A 284 -13.40 12.39 2.96
C ALA A 284 -12.67 13.31 2.00
N TRP A 285 -13.23 14.50 1.73
CA TRP A 285 -12.59 15.50 0.87
C TRP A 285 -11.30 16.03 1.49
N ASP A 286 -11.31 16.39 2.77
CA ASP A 286 -10.18 16.93 3.54
C ASP A 286 -9.19 15.86 4.02
N PHE A 287 -9.34 14.62 3.57
CA PHE A 287 -8.42 13.57 3.93
C PHE A 287 -7.08 13.72 3.20
N HIS A 288 -6.03 13.99 3.98
CA HIS A 288 -4.66 14.07 3.50
C HIS A 288 -3.81 12.91 4.03
N VAL A 289 -2.77 12.55 3.26
CA VAL A 289 -1.64 11.74 3.72
C VAL A 289 -0.37 12.44 3.29
N ALA A 290 0.54 12.67 4.23
CA ALA A 290 1.78 13.42 3.99
C ALA A 290 1.51 14.80 3.34
N GLY A 291 0.40 15.45 3.69
CA GLY A 291 0.03 16.77 3.17
C GLY A 291 -0.58 16.77 1.76
N VAL A 292 -0.84 15.59 1.16
CA VAL A 292 -1.49 15.48 -0.15
C VAL A 292 -2.92 14.97 0.00
N ARG A 293 -3.87 15.66 -0.65
CA ARG A 293 -5.29 15.29 -0.65
C ARG A 293 -5.52 14.06 -1.50
N LEU A 294 -6.15 13.04 -0.92
CA LEU A 294 -6.20 11.72 -1.56
C LEU A 294 -7.17 11.63 -2.73
N LEU A 295 -8.35 12.27 -2.64
CA LEU A 295 -9.33 12.22 -3.73
C LEU A 295 -8.81 12.93 -4.98
N GLU A 296 -8.11 14.06 -4.82
CA GLU A 296 -7.45 14.75 -5.93
C GLU A 296 -6.36 13.89 -6.56
N LEU A 297 -5.47 13.32 -5.75
CA LEU A 297 -4.38 12.45 -6.23
C LEU A 297 -4.92 11.20 -6.94
N TRP A 298 -5.94 10.56 -6.38
CA TRP A 298 -6.58 9.37 -6.97
C TRP A 298 -7.20 9.68 -8.34
N PHE A 299 -7.82 10.87 -8.46
CA PHE A 299 -8.41 11.35 -9.70
C PHE A 299 -7.33 11.71 -10.74
N GLU A 300 -6.31 12.46 -10.35
CA GLU A 300 -5.18 12.85 -11.20
C GLU A 300 -4.52 11.62 -11.84
N ARG A 301 -4.29 10.55 -11.07
CA ARG A 301 -3.69 9.31 -11.58
C ARG A 301 -4.49 8.61 -12.68
N ARG A 302 -5.79 8.90 -12.79
CA ARG A 302 -6.70 8.34 -13.80
C ARG A 302 -6.93 9.28 -14.98
N THR A 303 -6.72 10.59 -14.80
CA THR A 303 -7.05 11.61 -15.82
C THR A 303 -5.84 12.33 -16.40
N ALA A 304 -4.68 12.27 -15.76
CA ALA A 304 -3.45 12.91 -16.21
C ALA A 304 -3.18 12.61 -17.68
N ALA A 305 -2.83 13.67 -18.43
CA ALA A 305 -2.49 13.54 -19.83
C ALA A 305 -1.19 12.75 -19.98
N ALA A 306 -1.19 11.78 -20.88
CA ALA A 306 0.00 11.05 -21.28
C ALA A 306 0.47 11.56 -22.64
N GLU A 307 1.78 11.57 -22.85
CA GLU A 307 2.39 12.01 -24.10
C GLU A 307 1.99 11.06 -25.25
N PRO A 308 1.44 11.59 -26.36
CA PRO A 308 1.06 10.77 -27.51
C PRO A 308 2.23 9.94 -28.04
N GLY A 309 1.96 8.67 -28.36
CA GLY A 309 2.97 7.74 -28.85
C GLY A 309 3.75 6.99 -27.76
N THR A 310 3.55 7.33 -26.48
CA THR A 310 4.09 6.55 -25.35
C THR A 310 3.16 5.38 -25.00
N LEU A 311 3.65 4.41 -24.23
CA LEU A 311 2.83 3.31 -23.72
C LEU A 311 1.79 3.80 -22.71
N GLU A 312 2.13 4.83 -21.94
CA GLU A 312 1.25 5.48 -20.97
C GLU A 312 0.01 6.09 -21.64
N ALA A 313 0.11 6.49 -22.92
CA ALA A 313 -1.02 6.96 -23.72
C ALA A 313 -2.01 5.84 -24.08
N ILE A 314 -1.61 4.57 -23.97
CA ILE A 314 -2.52 3.42 -24.04
C ILE A 314 -3.27 3.38 -22.70
N ARG A 315 -4.52 3.84 -22.75
CA ARG A 315 -5.44 3.98 -21.60
C ARG A 315 -6.89 3.78 -22.05
N PRO A 316 -7.85 3.59 -21.13
CA PRO A 316 -9.26 3.50 -21.49
C PRO A 316 -9.74 4.74 -22.26
N ALA A 317 -10.50 4.53 -23.33
CA ALA A 317 -11.04 5.62 -24.14
C ALA A 317 -12.15 6.41 -23.42
N VAL A 318 -12.82 5.75 -22.48
CA VAL A 318 -13.93 6.24 -21.66
C VAL A 318 -13.69 5.89 -20.19
N TRP A 319 -14.34 6.63 -19.29
CA TRP A 319 -14.37 6.36 -17.85
C TRP A 319 -15.01 4.99 -17.53
N PRO A 320 -14.24 4.00 -17.03
CA PRO A 320 -14.78 2.70 -16.65
C PRO A 320 -15.71 2.79 -15.44
N GLN A 321 -16.76 1.95 -15.41
CA GLN A 321 -17.69 1.89 -14.27
C GLN A 321 -16.99 1.44 -12.98
N GLU A 322 -15.94 0.63 -13.11
CA GLU A 322 -15.11 0.15 -12.02
C GLU A 322 -14.45 1.32 -11.29
N TRP A 323 -13.99 2.35 -12.01
CA TRP A 323 -13.40 3.54 -11.38
C TRP A 323 -14.42 4.33 -10.56
N THR A 324 -15.67 4.42 -11.02
CA THR A 324 -16.74 5.00 -10.19
C THR A 324 -16.94 4.18 -8.92
N SER A 325 -16.93 2.85 -9.03
CA SER A 325 -17.11 1.96 -7.87
C SER A 325 -15.95 2.09 -6.87
N GLU A 326 -14.71 2.13 -7.37
CA GLU A 326 -13.50 2.39 -6.57
C GLU A 326 -13.55 3.77 -5.89
N LEU A 327 -14.05 4.80 -6.58
CA LEU A 327 -14.20 6.15 -6.01
C LEU A 327 -15.22 6.18 -4.87
N LEU A 328 -16.38 5.54 -5.04
CA LEU A 328 -17.40 5.47 -3.98
C LEU A 328 -16.89 4.72 -2.74
N GLU A 329 -16.13 3.65 -2.96
CA GLU A 329 -15.47 2.91 -1.87
C GLU A 329 -14.40 3.76 -1.19
N LEU A 330 -13.55 4.47 -1.96
CA LEU A 330 -12.54 5.37 -1.42
C LEU A 330 -13.17 6.47 -0.57
N ILE A 331 -14.21 7.16 -1.06
CA ILE A 331 -14.94 8.18 -0.30
C ILE A 331 -15.45 7.60 1.04
N THR A 332 -16.04 6.41 1.01
CA THR A 332 -16.55 5.73 2.21
C THR A 332 -15.42 5.45 3.22
N VAL A 333 -14.29 4.93 2.75
CA VAL A 333 -13.11 4.63 3.59
C VAL A 333 -12.56 5.90 4.22
N LEU A 334 -12.38 6.96 3.43
CA LEU A 334 -11.80 8.22 3.92
C LEU A 334 -12.73 8.94 4.90
N ALA A 335 -14.05 8.95 4.65
CA ALA A 335 -15.03 9.50 5.58
C ALA A 335 -14.99 8.76 6.92
N LEU A 336 -15.06 7.42 6.91
CA LEU A 336 -15.03 6.62 8.14
C LEU A 336 -13.73 6.80 8.94
N LEU A 337 -12.58 6.86 8.27
CA LEU A 337 -11.31 7.14 8.96
C LEU A 337 -11.26 8.58 9.49
N GLY A 338 -11.85 9.53 8.77
CA GLY A 338 -11.96 10.92 9.18
C GLY A 338 -12.81 11.10 10.45
N GLU A 339 -13.93 10.38 10.56
CA GLU A 339 -14.79 10.34 11.75
C GLU A 339 -14.06 9.80 12.99
N LEU A 340 -13.05 8.93 12.80
CA LEU A 340 -12.28 8.34 13.90
C LEU A 340 -11.14 9.24 14.42
N ARG A 341 -10.81 10.36 13.75
CA ARG A 341 -9.71 11.23 14.16
C ARG A 341 -9.89 11.81 15.57
N SER A 342 -11.10 12.26 15.91
CA SER A 342 -11.38 12.79 17.25
C SER A 342 -11.11 11.75 18.34
N ARG A 343 -11.46 10.49 18.09
CA ARG A 343 -11.17 9.37 19.01
C ARG A 343 -9.67 9.06 19.09
N GLN A 344 -8.90 9.28 18.03
CA GLN A 344 -7.44 9.19 18.08
C GLN A 344 -6.85 10.34 18.91
N ASP A 345 -7.33 11.57 18.73
CA ASP A 345 -6.88 12.76 19.49
C ASP A 345 -7.19 12.64 20.99
N GLU A 346 -8.27 11.93 21.34
CA GLU A 346 -8.64 11.59 22.73
C GLU A 346 -7.78 10.46 23.33
N LEU A 347 -7.07 9.67 22.52
CA LEU A 347 -6.22 8.56 22.97
C LEU A 347 -4.90 9.09 23.56
N LYS A 348 -4.98 9.72 24.72
CA LYS A 348 -3.82 10.27 25.42
C LYS A 348 -3.07 9.19 26.20
N VAL A 349 -1.77 9.10 25.97
CA VAL A 349 -0.87 8.25 26.77
C VAL A 349 -0.18 9.13 27.81
N GLU A 350 -0.77 9.23 29.00
CA GLU A 350 -0.21 10.05 30.10
C GLU A 350 1.01 9.40 30.75
N GLU A 351 0.95 8.08 30.94
CA GLU A 351 2.05 7.27 31.47
C GLU A 351 2.52 6.28 30.40
N GLU A 352 3.79 6.40 30.02
CA GLU A 352 4.41 5.60 28.98
C GLU A 352 5.31 4.51 29.53
N ILE A 353 5.34 3.38 28.84
CA ILE A 353 6.39 2.39 28.95
C ILE A 353 7.59 2.94 28.16
N THR A 354 8.54 3.54 28.88
CA THR A 354 9.71 4.20 28.29
C THR A 354 10.90 3.28 28.08
N ASP A 355 10.97 2.16 28.82
CA ASP A 355 12.03 1.17 28.70
C ASP A 355 11.45 -0.26 28.70
N LEU A 356 11.98 -1.09 27.81
CA LEU A 356 11.69 -2.51 27.67
C LEU A 356 13.04 -3.25 27.60
N PRO A 357 13.72 -3.41 28.76
CA PRO A 357 15.08 -3.91 28.80
C PRO A 357 15.14 -5.35 28.27
N GLY A 358 16.11 -5.61 27.38
CA GLY A 358 16.27 -6.91 26.72
C GLY A 358 15.31 -7.15 25.55
N VAL A 359 14.37 -6.25 25.29
CA VAL A 359 13.50 -6.25 24.10
C VAL A 359 13.96 -5.18 23.13
N LEU A 360 14.23 -3.96 23.62
CA LEU A 360 14.68 -2.83 22.82
C LEU A 360 16.12 -2.41 23.21
N PRO A 361 16.97 -2.02 22.24
CA PRO A 361 16.74 -2.10 20.80
C PRO A 361 16.75 -3.57 20.31
N PRO A 362 16.03 -3.89 19.22
CA PRO A 362 15.98 -5.25 18.70
C PRO A 362 17.34 -5.68 18.11
N PRO A 363 17.69 -6.98 18.15
CA PRO A 363 18.93 -7.48 17.56
C PRO A 363 18.93 -7.28 16.04
N ALA A 364 20.12 -7.08 15.45
CA ALA A 364 20.28 -6.84 14.02
C ALA A 364 19.69 -7.94 13.12
N SER A 365 19.63 -9.19 13.61
CA SER A 365 19.00 -10.32 12.92
C SER A 365 17.50 -10.13 12.73
N ALA A 366 16.81 -9.43 13.64
CA ALA A 366 15.38 -9.16 13.55
C ALA A 366 15.03 -8.11 12.48
N ARG A 367 16.01 -7.32 12.04
CA ARG A 367 15.84 -6.28 11.00
C ARG A 367 15.87 -6.82 9.56
N ARG A 368 16.03 -8.13 9.41
CA ARG A 368 16.13 -8.82 8.11
C ARG A 368 14.89 -9.71 7.89
N PRO A 369 14.53 -10.02 6.64
CA PRO A 369 13.58 -11.09 6.38
C PRO A 369 14.05 -12.39 7.05
N ALA A 370 13.10 -13.26 7.42
CA ALA A 370 13.47 -14.62 7.81
C ALA A 370 14.14 -15.32 6.62
N SER A 371 15.05 -16.26 6.89
CA SER A 371 15.54 -17.17 5.87
C SER A 371 14.39 -18.08 5.42
N VAL A 372 13.67 -17.65 4.38
CA VAL A 372 12.63 -18.43 3.73
C VAL A 372 13.28 -19.12 2.53
N LEU A 373 13.58 -20.41 2.70
CA LEU A 373 14.02 -21.30 1.60
C LEU A 373 12.87 -22.20 1.10
N ASP A 374 11.64 -21.96 1.57
CA ASP A 374 10.50 -22.85 1.33
C ASP A 374 9.87 -22.67 -0.08
N HIS A 375 10.34 -21.69 -0.88
CA HIS A 375 9.83 -21.44 -2.23
C HIS A 375 10.85 -21.81 -3.30
N HIS A 376 10.45 -22.67 -4.23
CA HIS A 376 11.20 -22.92 -5.45
C HIS A 376 11.14 -21.68 -6.35
N GLU A 377 12.22 -20.90 -6.36
CA GLU A 377 12.38 -19.74 -7.23
C GLU A 377 13.19 -20.14 -8.46
N GLU A 378 12.61 -19.95 -9.64
CA GLU A 378 13.35 -20.08 -10.88
C GLU A 378 14.37 -18.93 -10.97
N GLY A 379 15.64 -19.29 -11.06
CA GLY A 379 16.75 -18.37 -11.24
C GLY A 379 16.78 -17.75 -12.64
N PRO A 380 17.72 -16.82 -12.88
CA PRO A 380 17.86 -16.17 -14.17
C PRO A 380 18.02 -17.18 -15.31
N GLU A 381 17.32 -16.96 -16.44
CA GLU A 381 17.37 -17.84 -17.61
C GLU A 381 17.00 -19.31 -17.32
N GLY A 382 16.04 -19.57 -16.45
CA GLY A 382 15.53 -20.93 -16.19
C GLY A 382 16.42 -21.77 -15.28
N GLN A 383 17.37 -21.17 -14.58
CA GLN A 383 18.29 -21.88 -13.69
C GLN A 383 17.58 -22.28 -12.40
N PHE A 384 17.42 -23.56 -12.13
CA PHE A 384 17.05 -24.04 -10.80
C PHE A 384 18.31 -24.33 -9.98
N ALA A 385 18.34 -23.89 -8.72
CA ALA A 385 19.34 -24.40 -7.78
C ALA A 385 19.09 -25.90 -7.58
N LEU A 386 20.13 -26.72 -7.79
CA LEU A 386 20.08 -28.13 -7.42
C LEU A 386 19.88 -28.20 -5.91
N VAL A 387 18.77 -28.80 -5.47
CA VAL A 387 18.48 -29.07 -4.05
C VAL A 387 19.36 -30.19 -3.53
#